data_AF-A0A559QHX6-F1
#
_entry.id   AF-A0A559QHX6-F1
#
_cell.length_a   1.000
_cell.length_b   1.000
_cell.length_c   1.000
_cell.angle_alpha   90.00
_cell.angle_beta   90.00
_cell.angle_gamma   90.00
#
_symmetry.space_group_name_H-M   'P 1'
#
loop_
_entity.id
_entity.type
_entity.pdbx_description
1 polymer ?
#
loop_
_entity_poly.entity_id
_entity_poly.type
_entity_poly.pdbx_seq_one_letter_code
_entity_poly.pdbx_strand_id
1 'polypeptide(L)'
;MRNFLVILVFTIAAAVAWVTWRTDTNEPVISVAPGVAAPAVEIEAPPQAPTLSLYAAGSGPAAPSKQNAGPGPEPALSPFAEALRRWRENIASSDNPVDQIVNAVLEQDSARQEELLYNALLLDPYNTLLNYTVLEHCLENSSSTLCGPEYLDMLQQVDGDNAVIQDFKALDAYRNGDYQTALRELAQANNARLTDMYRWQRLNMIADSLTRQGMPKDGEFFAEVLKDSRMHGGPRMAAMYQMCQDQRSDPNWQGTCLGRGLTMSRNAASAVSQDFGYGLAMSIVDDPNKLHNEIALEHQQRRNTYSGLQREMERVIADPQWRISDQQWQQFIEIYSQQGEQAALSYLLQSGGH
;
A
#
# COMPACT_ATOMS: atom_id res chain seq x y z
N MET A 1 17.95 -16.15 47.70
CA MET A 1 18.60 -14.82 47.89
C MET A 1 19.79 -14.59 46.96
N ARG A 2 20.73 -15.53 46.78
CA ARG A 2 21.94 -15.32 45.95
C ARG A 2 21.65 -15.01 44.46
N ASN A 3 20.62 -15.62 43.87
CA ASN A 3 20.26 -15.38 42.46
C ASN A 3 19.54 -14.02 42.23
N PHE A 4 18.89 -13.49 43.26
CA PHE A 4 18.19 -12.21 43.16
C PHE A 4 19.16 -11.02 43.14
N LEU A 5 20.27 -11.15 43.87
CA LEU A 5 21.33 -10.13 43.91
C LEU A 5 22.06 -10.03 42.56
N VAL A 6 22.26 -11.16 41.88
CA VAL A 6 22.93 -11.20 40.56
C VAL A 6 22.08 -10.49 39.51
N ILE A 7 20.77 -10.78 39.46
CA ILE A 7 19.86 -10.15 38.50
C ILE A 7 19.78 -8.63 38.72
N LEU A 8 19.73 -8.18 39.98
CA LEU A 8 19.68 -6.75 40.33
C LEU A 8 20.96 -6.01 39.91
N VAL A 9 22.14 -6.63 40.06
CA VAL A 9 23.41 -6.02 39.65
C VAL A 9 23.50 -5.89 38.13
N PHE A 10 23.03 -6.89 37.38
CA PHE A 10 23.02 -6.82 35.92
C PHE A 10 22.03 -5.78 35.37
N THR A 11 20.85 -5.63 35.97
CA THR A 11 19.88 -4.60 35.53
C THR A 11 20.36 -3.18 35.82
N ILE A 12 21.01 -2.95 36.97
CA ILE A 12 21.59 -1.64 37.29
C ILE A 12 22.76 -1.33 36.35
N ALA A 13 23.64 -2.30 36.06
CA ALA A 13 24.75 -2.10 35.13
C ALA A 13 24.26 -1.78 33.71
N ALA A 14 23.22 -2.46 33.23
CA ALA A 14 22.62 -2.20 31.92
C ALA A 14 21.96 -0.81 31.85
N ALA A 15 21.27 -0.38 32.91
CA ALA A 15 20.66 0.94 32.99
C ALA A 15 21.71 2.07 33.00
N VAL A 16 22.80 1.90 33.74
CA VAL A 16 23.91 2.88 33.77
C VAL A 16 24.58 2.98 32.41
N ALA A 17 24.88 1.85 31.76
CA ALA A 17 25.48 1.82 30.42
C ALA A 17 24.60 2.52 29.37
N TRP A 18 23.28 2.34 29.46
CA TRP A 18 22.33 2.99 28.56
C TRP A 18 22.27 4.51 28.75
N VAL A 19 22.29 4.99 30.00
CA VAL A 19 22.28 6.42 30.31
C VAL A 19 23.59 7.09 29.85
N THR A 20 24.74 6.45 30.08
CA THR A 20 26.03 7.03 29.67
C THR A 20 26.19 7.08 28.15
N TRP A 21 25.66 6.10 27.42
CA TRP A 21 25.70 6.10 25.96
C TRP A 21 24.84 7.22 25.36
N ARG A 22 23.72 7.56 26.00
CA ARG A 22 22.82 8.62 25.52
C ARG A 22 23.33 10.03 25.79
N THR A 23 24.20 10.22 26.77
CA THR A 23 24.72 11.55 27.13
C THR A 23 25.95 11.98 26.35
N ASP A 24 26.56 11.10 25.54
CA ASP A 24 27.80 11.39 24.81
C ASP A 24 27.59 11.88 23.36
N THR A 25 26.33 12.11 22.95
CA THR A 25 26.02 12.79 21.69
C THR A 25 26.08 14.31 21.89
N ASN A 26 27.28 14.84 22.05
CA ASN A 26 27.53 16.28 21.86
C ASN A 26 27.39 16.59 20.36
N GLU A 27 26.22 17.07 19.94
CA GLU A 27 26.07 17.67 18.63
C GLU A 27 26.94 18.93 18.52
N PRO A 28 27.75 19.09 17.46
CA PRO A 28 28.48 20.33 17.24
C PRO A 28 27.49 21.45 16.91
N VAL A 29 27.49 22.51 17.73
CA VAL A 29 26.77 23.76 17.45
C VAL A 29 27.38 24.40 16.21
N ILE A 30 26.72 24.29 15.07
CA ILE A 30 27.08 25.01 13.85
C ILE A 30 26.57 26.45 13.98
N SER A 31 27.50 27.37 14.25
CA SER A 31 27.24 28.81 14.20
C SER A 31 27.09 29.27 12.75
N VAL A 32 25.86 29.48 12.29
CA VAL A 32 25.57 30.02 10.95
C VAL A 32 25.78 31.53 10.95
N ALA A 33 26.75 32.01 10.17
CA ALA A 33 26.98 33.43 9.93
C ALA A 33 25.86 34.03 9.05
N PRO A 34 25.49 35.32 9.23
CA PRO A 34 24.40 35.92 8.48
C PRO A 34 24.86 36.38 7.08
N GLY A 35 24.12 35.92 6.06
CA GLY A 35 23.74 36.72 4.89
C GLY A 35 24.75 36.90 3.76
N VAL A 36 24.61 36.08 2.72
CA VAL A 36 24.83 36.53 1.33
C VAL A 36 23.61 36.11 0.53
N ALA A 37 22.88 37.08 0.00
CA ALA A 37 21.75 36.83 -0.88
C ALA A 37 22.24 36.15 -2.17
N ALA A 38 21.73 34.94 -2.42
CA ALA A 38 21.96 34.24 -3.69
C ALA A 38 21.17 34.94 -4.81
N PRO A 39 21.72 35.07 -6.02
CA PRO A 39 21.00 35.61 -7.17
C PRO A 39 19.85 34.67 -7.56
N ALA A 40 18.73 35.26 -7.98
CA ALA A 40 17.59 34.53 -8.51
C ALA A 40 18.02 33.70 -9.72
N VAL A 41 18.02 32.37 -9.55
CA VAL A 41 18.17 31.41 -10.64
C VAL A 41 16.79 31.19 -11.23
N GLU A 42 16.63 31.55 -12.49
CA GLU A 42 15.45 31.24 -13.29
C GLU A 42 15.39 29.71 -13.46
N ILE A 43 14.44 29.06 -12.78
CA ILE A 43 14.26 27.61 -12.83
C ILE A 43 13.57 27.29 -14.16
N GLU A 44 14.36 26.82 -15.12
CA GLU A 44 13.87 26.21 -16.35
C GLU A 44 13.06 24.96 -15.99
N ALA A 45 11.83 24.86 -16.52
CA ALA A 45 10.94 23.76 -16.22
C ALA A 45 11.61 22.41 -16.55
N PRO A 46 11.59 21.41 -15.63
CA PRO A 46 12.27 20.16 -15.85
C PRO A 46 11.69 19.43 -17.08
N PRO A 47 12.54 18.76 -17.88
CA PRO A 47 12.07 17.93 -18.98
C PRO A 47 11.12 16.86 -18.45
N GLN A 48 9.98 16.68 -19.12
CA GLN A 48 8.98 15.68 -18.77
C GLN A 48 9.65 14.32 -18.58
N ALA A 49 9.53 13.79 -17.36
CA ALA A 49 10.04 12.46 -17.02
C ALA A 49 9.37 11.40 -17.90
N PRO A 50 10.09 10.35 -18.31
CA PRO A 50 9.49 9.23 -19.02
C PRO A 50 8.45 8.56 -18.13
N THR A 51 7.20 8.54 -18.60
CA THR A 51 6.09 7.82 -17.97
C THR A 51 6.45 6.33 -17.91
N LEU A 52 6.81 5.84 -16.72
CA LEU A 52 6.86 4.41 -16.43
C LEU A 52 5.43 3.86 -16.47
N SER A 53 5.01 3.42 -17.66
CA SER A 53 3.75 2.68 -17.83
C SER A 53 3.91 1.29 -17.19
N LEU A 54 3.60 1.20 -15.90
CA LEU A 54 3.41 -0.06 -15.19
C LEU A 54 2.08 -0.76 -15.58
N TYR A 55 1.36 -0.20 -16.57
CA TYR A 55 0.12 -0.72 -17.13
C TYR A 55 0.28 -0.97 -18.64
N ALA A 56 1.26 -1.79 -19.03
CA ALA A 56 1.25 -2.39 -20.35
C ALA A 56 0.23 -3.53 -20.39
N ALA A 57 -1.06 -3.17 -20.46
CA ALA A 57 -2.07 -4.05 -21.02
C ALA A 57 -1.60 -4.45 -22.43
N GLY A 58 -1.47 -5.75 -22.67
CA GLY A 58 -0.96 -6.27 -23.94
C GLY A 58 -1.82 -5.84 -25.12
N SER A 59 -1.34 -4.88 -25.89
CA SER A 59 -1.82 -4.61 -27.25
C SER A 59 -1.24 -5.67 -28.17
N GLY A 60 -1.89 -6.84 -28.21
CA GLY A 60 -1.68 -7.83 -29.26
C GLY A 60 -2.13 -7.30 -30.63
N PRO A 61 -1.59 -7.85 -31.73
CA PRO A 61 -1.92 -7.38 -33.08
C PRO A 61 -3.41 -7.55 -33.38
N ALA A 62 -4.00 -6.51 -33.98
CA ALA A 62 -5.39 -6.45 -34.39
C ALA A 62 -5.76 -7.67 -35.26
N ALA A 63 -6.67 -8.51 -34.74
CA ALA A 63 -7.27 -9.59 -35.50
C ALA A 63 -8.10 -9.01 -36.68
N PRO A 64 -8.19 -9.72 -37.81
CA PRO A 64 -8.91 -9.24 -38.98
C PRO A 64 -10.38 -9.02 -38.67
N SER A 65 -10.87 -7.85 -39.08
CA SER A 65 -12.25 -7.39 -38.95
C SER A 65 -13.22 -8.43 -39.52
N LYS A 66 -13.94 -9.14 -38.63
CA LYS A 66 -15.06 -10.00 -39.02
C LYS A 66 -16.26 -9.11 -39.33
N GLN A 67 -16.59 -9.06 -40.61
CA GLN A 67 -17.79 -8.44 -41.16
C GLN A 67 -19.06 -9.01 -40.50
N ASN A 68 -19.90 -8.10 -39.99
CA ASN A 68 -21.36 -8.15 -39.91
C ASN A 68 -22.00 -9.54 -39.78
N ALA A 69 -21.91 -10.13 -38.58
CA ALA A 69 -22.98 -10.99 -38.08
C ALA A 69 -23.94 -10.08 -37.29
N GLY A 70 -25.25 -10.16 -37.56
CA GLY A 70 -26.26 -9.43 -36.79
C GLY A 70 -26.16 -9.73 -35.28
N PRO A 71 -26.80 -8.94 -34.40
CA PRO A 71 -26.74 -9.17 -32.96
C PRO A 71 -27.31 -10.56 -32.68
N GLY A 72 -26.41 -11.53 -32.47
CA GLY A 72 -26.77 -12.82 -31.94
C GLY A 72 -27.36 -12.62 -30.54
N PRO A 73 -28.15 -13.59 -30.04
CA PRO A 73 -28.63 -13.54 -28.67
C PRO A 73 -27.42 -13.35 -27.75
N GLU A 74 -27.47 -12.31 -26.91
CA GLU A 74 -26.44 -12.03 -25.93
C GLU A 74 -26.25 -13.27 -25.04
N PRO A 75 -25.03 -13.78 -24.89
CA PRO A 75 -24.80 -14.98 -24.08
C PRO A 75 -25.32 -14.74 -22.67
N ALA A 76 -26.12 -15.68 -22.16
CA ALA A 76 -26.64 -15.61 -20.80
C ALA A 76 -25.47 -15.53 -19.80
N LEU A 77 -25.52 -14.55 -18.90
CA LEU A 77 -24.53 -14.39 -17.84
C LEU A 77 -24.52 -15.61 -16.90
N SER A 78 -23.35 -15.96 -16.37
CA SER A 78 -23.27 -16.95 -15.29
C SER A 78 -24.08 -16.48 -14.07
N PRO A 79 -24.59 -17.39 -13.22
CA PRO A 79 -25.28 -16.99 -11.98
C PRO A 79 -24.45 -16.04 -11.11
N PHE A 80 -23.12 -16.26 -11.05
CA PHE A 80 -22.19 -15.37 -10.36
C PHE A 80 -22.13 -13.98 -11.02
N ALA A 81 -21.93 -13.92 -12.35
CA ALA A 81 -21.84 -12.65 -13.07
C ALA A 81 -23.12 -11.81 -12.95
N GLU A 82 -24.28 -12.46 -12.96
CA GLU A 82 -25.57 -11.81 -12.74
C GLU A 82 -25.73 -11.32 -11.29
N ALA A 83 -25.31 -12.10 -10.29
CA ALA A 83 -25.31 -11.67 -8.90
C ALA A 83 -24.36 -10.49 -8.67
N LEU A 84 -23.16 -10.53 -9.25
CA LEU A 84 -22.16 -9.46 -9.19
C LEU A 84 -22.67 -8.17 -9.81
N ARG A 85 -23.33 -8.26 -10.98
CA ARG A 85 -23.97 -7.11 -11.63
C ARG A 85 -25.01 -6.46 -10.71
N ARG A 86 -25.91 -7.25 -10.12
CA ARG A 86 -26.90 -6.75 -9.16
C ARG A 86 -26.26 -6.13 -7.93
N TRP A 87 -25.20 -6.74 -7.40
CA TRP A 87 -24.48 -6.16 -6.26
C TRP A 87 -23.92 -4.78 -6.61
N ARG A 88 -23.24 -4.63 -7.76
CA ARG A 88 -22.73 -3.32 -8.22
C ARG A 88 -23.83 -2.27 -8.40
N GLU A 89 -24.98 -2.67 -8.92
CA GLU A 89 -26.12 -1.76 -9.11
C GLU A 89 -26.74 -1.31 -7.78
N ASN A 90 -26.71 -2.17 -6.76
CA ASN A 90 -27.40 -1.95 -5.49
C ASN A 90 -26.49 -1.51 -4.34
N ILE A 91 -25.16 -1.63 -4.47
CA ILE A 91 -24.24 -1.29 -3.37
C ILE A 91 -24.35 0.18 -2.98
N ALA A 92 -24.58 1.06 -3.97
CA ALA A 92 -24.74 2.50 -3.76
C ALA A 92 -26.04 2.87 -3.02
N SER A 93 -27.04 2.00 -3.00
CA SER A 93 -28.30 2.19 -2.29
C SER A 93 -28.42 1.31 -1.04
N SER A 94 -27.34 0.64 -0.63
CA SER A 94 -27.33 -0.21 0.56
C SER A 94 -27.32 0.61 1.85
N ASP A 95 -28.18 0.23 2.80
CA ASP A 95 -28.19 0.77 4.16
C ASP A 95 -27.11 0.12 5.05
N ASN A 96 -26.35 -0.85 4.53
CA ASN A 96 -25.30 -1.51 5.30
C ASN A 96 -24.01 -0.67 5.34
N PRO A 97 -23.45 -0.36 6.52
CA PRO A 97 -22.22 0.44 6.63
C PRO A 97 -21.03 -0.11 5.84
N VAL A 98 -20.83 -1.43 5.84
CA VAL A 98 -19.72 -2.06 5.10
C VAL A 98 -19.92 -1.90 3.59
N ASP A 99 -21.15 -1.98 3.10
CA ASP A 99 -21.43 -1.75 1.67
C ASP A 99 -21.16 -0.30 1.27
N GLN A 100 -21.51 0.67 2.13
CA GLN A 100 -21.22 2.08 1.89
C GLN A 100 -19.71 2.36 1.87
N ILE A 101 -18.94 1.74 2.78
CA ILE A 101 -17.47 1.81 2.78
C ILE A 101 -16.89 1.20 1.50
N VAL A 102 -17.35 0.02 1.11
CA VAL A 102 -16.87 -0.65 -0.11
C VAL A 102 -17.20 0.18 -1.34
N ASN A 103 -18.41 0.75 -1.42
CA ASN A 103 -18.81 1.63 -2.52
C ASN A 103 -17.89 2.85 -2.61
N ALA A 104 -17.58 3.50 -1.48
CA ALA A 104 -16.67 4.64 -1.43
C ALA A 104 -15.26 4.29 -1.91
N VAL A 105 -14.72 3.14 -1.48
CA VAL A 105 -13.36 2.71 -1.82
C VAL A 105 -13.23 2.21 -3.27
N LEU A 106 -14.32 1.75 -3.89
CA LEU A 106 -14.33 1.26 -5.27
C LEU A 106 -14.73 2.32 -6.31
N GLU A 107 -15.31 3.45 -5.90
CA GLU A 107 -15.71 4.54 -6.80
C GLU A 107 -14.51 5.17 -7.51
N GLN A 108 -14.63 5.36 -8.82
CA GLN A 108 -13.57 5.88 -9.71
C GLN A 108 -13.81 7.34 -10.08
N ASP A 109 -15.06 7.81 -10.06
CA ASP A 109 -15.35 9.21 -10.27
C ASP A 109 -14.95 10.00 -9.01
N SER A 110 -13.96 10.89 -9.14
CA SER A 110 -13.38 11.63 -8.01
C SER A 110 -14.44 12.43 -7.22
N ALA A 111 -15.34 13.13 -7.90
CA ALA A 111 -16.36 13.94 -7.23
C ALA A 111 -17.36 13.06 -6.46
N ARG A 112 -17.79 11.95 -7.04
CA ARG A 112 -18.65 10.98 -6.37
C ARG A 112 -17.94 10.25 -5.24
N GLN A 113 -16.65 9.95 -5.40
CA GLN A 113 -15.83 9.32 -4.38
C GLN A 113 -15.73 10.21 -3.13
N GLU A 114 -15.53 11.52 -3.29
CA GLU A 114 -15.52 12.48 -2.18
C GLU A 114 -16.83 12.40 -1.37
N GLU A 115 -17.99 12.48 -2.03
CA GLU A 115 -19.29 12.37 -1.37
C GLU A 115 -19.45 11.05 -0.60
N LEU A 116 -19.07 9.93 -1.23
CA LEU A 116 -19.18 8.61 -0.63
C LEU A 116 -18.22 8.42 0.55
N LEU A 117 -16.99 8.93 0.46
CA LEU A 117 -16.01 8.89 1.55
C LEU A 117 -16.50 9.72 2.74
N TYR A 118 -17.03 10.92 2.50
CA TYR A 118 -17.62 11.75 3.55
C TYR A 118 -18.72 10.99 4.30
N ASN A 119 -19.67 10.41 3.57
CA ASN A 119 -20.78 9.66 4.15
C ASN A 119 -20.29 8.41 4.92
N ALA A 120 -19.31 7.70 4.39
CA ALA A 120 -18.74 6.52 5.05
C ALA A 120 -18.00 6.89 6.36
N LEU A 121 -17.28 8.03 6.39
CA LEU A 121 -16.61 8.54 7.59
C LEU A 121 -17.59 8.95 8.70
N LEU A 122 -18.80 9.41 8.35
CA LEU A 122 -19.84 9.68 9.34
C LEU A 122 -20.33 8.40 10.03
N LEU A 123 -20.22 7.24 9.37
CA LEU A 123 -20.61 5.94 9.92
C LEU A 123 -19.50 5.32 10.76
N ASP A 124 -18.25 5.38 10.29
CA ASP A 124 -17.10 4.79 10.97
C ASP A 124 -15.85 5.69 10.86
N PRO A 125 -15.74 6.76 11.67
CA PRO A 125 -14.65 7.73 11.56
C PRO A 125 -13.29 7.16 11.96
N TYR A 126 -13.26 6.04 12.69
CA TYR A 126 -12.04 5.39 13.17
C TYR A 126 -11.52 4.31 12.21
N ASN A 127 -12.19 4.10 11.07
CA ASN A 127 -11.82 3.08 10.11
C ASN A 127 -10.49 3.40 9.42
N THR A 128 -9.46 2.57 9.61
CA THR A 128 -8.14 2.77 9.01
C THR A 128 -8.17 2.82 7.49
N LEU A 129 -8.96 1.95 6.84
CA LEU A 129 -9.04 1.91 5.37
C LEU A 129 -9.68 3.19 4.82
N LEU A 130 -10.73 3.71 5.46
CA LEU A 130 -11.36 4.97 5.04
C LEU A 130 -10.40 6.15 5.18
N ASN A 131 -9.80 6.33 6.37
CA ASN A 131 -8.86 7.43 6.60
C ASN A 131 -7.67 7.35 5.63
N TYR A 132 -7.15 6.14 5.37
CA TYR A 132 -6.12 5.91 4.35
C TYR A 132 -6.58 6.32 2.94
N THR A 133 -7.81 5.94 2.56
CA THR A 133 -8.34 6.20 1.22
C THR A 133 -8.62 7.69 1.00
N VAL A 134 -9.02 8.43 2.05
CA VAL A 134 -9.15 9.90 2.02
C VAL A 134 -7.78 10.54 1.77
N LEU A 135 -6.73 10.08 2.44
CA LEU A 135 -5.38 10.60 2.21
C LEU A 135 -4.88 10.31 0.79
N GLU A 136 -5.11 9.10 0.25
CA GLU A 136 -4.81 8.80 -1.16
C GLU A 136 -5.61 9.71 -2.11
N HIS A 137 -6.91 9.92 -1.86
CA HIS A 137 -7.76 10.81 -2.65
C HIS A 137 -7.23 12.25 -2.67
N CYS A 138 -6.79 12.75 -1.51
CA CYS A 138 -6.19 14.08 -1.37
C CYS A 138 -4.82 14.23 -2.04
N LEU A 139 -4.13 13.13 -2.33
CA LEU A 139 -2.93 13.19 -3.15
C LEU A 139 -3.24 13.53 -4.61
N GLU A 140 -4.39 13.10 -5.13
CA GLU A 140 -4.83 13.36 -6.50
C GLU A 140 -5.71 14.61 -6.62
N ASN A 141 -6.45 14.94 -5.56
CA ASN A 141 -7.47 15.98 -5.53
C ASN A 141 -7.23 16.95 -4.37
N SER A 142 -6.16 17.74 -4.44
CA SER A 142 -5.76 18.63 -3.33
C SER A 142 -6.78 19.73 -2.97
N SER A 143 -7.76 19.98 -3.84
CA SER A 143 -8.86 20.92 -3.60
C SER A 143 -10.12 20.28 -2.98
N SER A 144 -10.11 18.98 -2.73
CA SER A 144 -11.24 18.27 -2.11
C SER A 144 -11.54 18.84 -0.73
N THR A 145 -12.82 18.89 -0.36
CA THR A 145 -13.25 19.40 0.95
C THR A 145 -12.87 18.46 2.09
N LEU A 146 -12.49 17.21 1.77
CA LEU A 146 -11.98 16.22 2.71
C LEU A 146 -10.47 16.37 2.97
N CYS A 147 -9.76 17.29 2.33
CA CYS A 147 -8.33 17.42 2.57
C CYS A 147 -8.04 18.24 3.83
N GLY A 148 -7.86 17.53 4.94
CA GLY A 148 -7.50 18.08 6.23
C GLY A 148 -6.58 17.16 7.04
N PRO A 149 -5.90 17.69 8.07
CA PRO A 149 -4.96 16.93 8.90
C PRO A 149 -5.64 15.85 9.75
N GLU A 150 -6.95 15.96 10.01
CA GLU A 150 -7.69 15.10 10.93
C GLU A 150 -7.63 13.61 10.56
N TYR A 151 -7.57 13.27 9.26
CA TYR A 151 -7.51 11.89 8.80
C TYR A 151 -6.14 11.27 9.04
N LEU A 152 -5.08 12.07 8.93
CA LEU A 152 -3.72 11.66 9.24
C LEU A 152 -3.52 11.51 10.76
N ASP A 153 -4.06 12.45 11.54
CA ASP A 153 -4.06 12.39 13.00
C ASP A 153 -4.82 11.15 13.49
N MET A 154 -5.95 10.83 12.85
CA MET A 154 -6.72 9.62 13.13
C MET A 154 -5.89 8.36 12.88
N LEU A 155 -5.27 8.22 11.69
CA LEU A 155 -4.40 7.07 11.41
C LEU A 155 -3.23 6.97 12.40
N GLN A 156 -2.62 8.10 12.76
CA GLN A 156 -1.56 8.15 13.76
C GLN A 156 -2.02 7.64 15.12
N GLN A 157 -3.28 7.89 15.50
CA GLN A 157 -3.87 7.43 16.73
C GLN A 157 -4.15 5.92 16.73
N VAL A 158 -4.66 5.37 15.61
CA VAL A 158 -5.14 3.97 15.56
C VAL A 158 -4.10 2.96 15.04
N ASP A 159 -3.14 3.39 14.21
CA ASP A 159 -2.13 2.52 13.59
C ASP A 159 -0.76 3.21 13.48
N GLY A 160 -0.39 4.00 14.50
CA GLY A 160 0.78 4.89 14.48
C GLY A 160 2.15 4.25 14.19
N ASP A 161 2.27 2.93 14.28
CA ASP A 161 3.49 2.17 13.99
C ASP A 161 3.64 1.82 12.50
N ASN A 162 2.61 2.04 11.69
CA ASN A 162 2.60 1.76 10.27
C ASN A 162 3.33 2.85 9.47
N ALA A 163 4.31 2.44 8.66
CA ALA A 163 5.16 3.34 7.89
C ALA A 163 4.39 4.26 6.93
N VAL A 164 3.21 3.85 6.48
CA VAL A 164 2.38 4.63 5.55
C VAL A 164 2.02 6.00 6.12
N ILE A 165 1.88 6.12 7.43
CA ILE A 165 1.56 7.40 8.10
C ILE A 165 2.71 8.39 7.92
N GLN A 166 3.94 7.91 8.09
CA GLN A 166 5.15 8.71 7.90
C GLN A 166 5.40 9.03 6.42
N ASP A 167 5.04 8.13 5.51
CA ASP A 167 5.05 8.42 4.08
C ASP A 167 4.11 9.61 3.76
N PHE A 168 2.89 9.66 4.31
CA PHE A 168 1.98 10.78 4.10
C PHE A 168 2.47 12.09 4.73
N LYS A 169 3.01 12.05 5.96
CA LYS A 169 3.61 13.23 6.59
C LYS A 169 4.78 13.78 5.77
N ALA A 170 5.61 12.89 5.23
CA ALA A 170 6.72 13.28 4.36
C ALA A 170 6.21 13.98 3.08
N LEU A 171 5.19 13.41 2.45
CA LEU A 171 4.59 13.97 1.23
C LEU A 171 3.92 15.33 1.47
N ASP A 172 3.19 15.49 2.57
CA ASP A 172 2.57 16.76 2.91
C ASP A 172 3.62 17.84 3.18
N ALA A 173 4.63 17.55 4.01
CA ALA A 173 5.74 18.46 4.27
C ALA A 173 6.48 18.84 2.98
N TYR A 174 6.72 17.87 2.09
CA TYR A 174 7.36 18.12 0.79
C TYR A 174 6.55 19.07 -0.10
N ARG A 175 5.23 18.86 -0.20
CA ARG A 175 4.32 19.72 -0.98
C ARG A 175 4.27 21.15 -0.44
N ASN A 176 4.43 21.31 0.87
CA ASN A 176 4.47 22.59 1.55
C ASN A 176 5.87 23.26 1.52
N GLY A 177 6.86 22.65 0.86
CA GLY A 177 8.23 23.15 0.76
C GLY A 177 9.08 22.94 2.01
N ASP A 178 8.57 22.23 3.03
CA ASP A 178 9.32 21.85 4.22
C ASP A 178 10.10 20.55 3.98
N TYR A 179 11.16 20.65 3.19
CA TYR A 179 12.00 19.51 2.80
C TYR A 179 12.71 18.86 4.00
N GLN A 180 12.99 19.61 5.07
CA GLN A 180 13.67 19.06 6.24
C GLN A 180 12.72 18.18 7.07
N THR A 181 11.48 18.63 7.28
CA THR A 181 10.46 17.78 7.90
C THR A 181 10.17 16.56 7.02
N ALA A 182 10.05 16.76 5.71
CA ALA A 182 9.80 15.65 4.77
C ALA A 182 10.87 14.55 4.87
N LEU A 183 12.15 14.94 4.82
CA LEU A 183 13.28 14.03 4.98
C LEU A 183 13.24 13.30 6.32
N ARG A 184 12.93 14.01 7.41
CA ARG A 184 12.87 13.45 8.77
C ARG A 184 11.77 12.41 8.92
N GLU A 185 10.57 12.67 8.39
CA GLU A 185 9.46 11.70 8.46
C GLU A 185 9.75 10.47 7.59
N LEU A 186 10.32 10.66 6.40
CA LEU A 186 10.75 9.56 5.55
C LEU A 186 11.84 8.71 6.22
N ALA A 187 12.79 9.34 6.92
CA ALA A 187 13.81 8.64 7.71
C ALA A 187 13.21 7.87 8.89
N GLN A 188 12.13 8.36 9.52
CA GLN A 188 11.39 7.58 10.53
C GLN A 188 10.73 6.35 9.90
N ALA A 189 10.16 6.48 8.70
CA ALA A 189 9.54 5.38 7.96
C ALA A 189 10.53 4.24 7.59
N ASN A 190 11.83 4.50 7.59
CA ASN A 190 12.88 3.48 7.38
C ASN A 190 13.01 2.50 8.56
N ASN A 191 12.54 2.88 9.74
CA ASN A 191 12.65 2.06 10.95
C ASN A 191 11.33 1.35 11.30
N ALA A 192 10.29 1.54 10.50
CA ALA A 192 8.99 0.93 10.73
C ALA A 192 9.06 -0.60 10.58
N ARG A 193 8.31 -1.33 11.41
CA ARG A 193 8.25 -2.79 11.34
C ARG A 193 7.33 -3.31 10.24
N LEU A 194 6.37 -2.50 9.83
CA LEU A 194 5.34 -2.83 8.88
C LEU A 194 5.12 -1.64 7.93
N THR A 195 4.93 -1.95 6.65
CA THR A 195 4.31 -1.03 5.70
C THR A 195 3.03 -1.67 5.19
N ASP A 196 1.87 -1.19 5.64
CA ASP A 196 0.58 -1.74 5.22
C ASP A 196 -0.30 -0.65 4.62
N MET A 197 -0.81 -0.94 3.42
CA MET A 197 -1.79 -0.11 2.69
C MET A 197 -3.23 -0.61 2.91
N TYR A 198 -3.45 -1.38 3.97
CA TYR A 198 -4.75 -1.91 4.39
C TYR A 198 -5.44 -2.76 3.33
N ARG A 199 -4.68 -3.38 2.42
CA ARG A 199 -5.25 -4.18 1.32
C ARG A 199 -6.02 -5.39 1.83
N TRP A 200 -5.61 -5.98 2.95
CA TRP A 200 -6.35 -7.07 3.60
C TRP A 200 -7.70 -6.60 4.16
N GLN A 201 -7.80 -5.37 4.67
CA GLN A 201 -9.08 -4.82 5.13
C GLN A 201 -10.04 -4.65 3.96
N ARG A 202 -9.54 -4.12 2.84
CA ARG A 202 -10.31 -3.98 1.60
C ARG A 202 -10.79 -5.34 1.09
N LEU A 203 -9.90 -6.35 1.05
CA LEU A 203 -10.27 -7.73 0.69
C LEU A 203 -11.40 -8.25 1.57
N ASN A 204 -11.27 -8.10 2.90
CA ASN A 204 -12.26 -8.60 3.83
C ASN A 204 -13.62 -7.89 3.69
N MET A 205 -13.62 -6.57 3.55
CA MET A 205 -14.87 -5.81 3.40
C MET A 205 -15.62 -6.14 2.10
N ILE A 206 -14.90 -6.29 0.97
CA ILE A 206 -15.51 -6.72 -0.29
C ILE A 206 -16.09 -8.13 -0.13
N ALA A 207 -15.33 -9.06 0.45
CA ALA A 207 -15.80 -10.42 0.68
C ALA A 207 -17.02 -10.49 1.60
N ASP A 208 -17.05 -9.69 2.66
CA ASP A 208 -18.20 -9.59 3.57
C ASP A 208 -19.44 -9.04 2.84
N SER A 209 -19.25 -8.03 1.97
CA SER A 209 -20.30 -7.46 1.12
C SER A 209 -20.89 -8.49 0.15
N LEU A 210 -20.05 -9.19 -0.60
CA LEU A 210 -20.48 -10.22 -1.56
C LEU A 210 -21.14 -11.42 -0.84
N THR A 211 -20.60 -11.83 0.31
CA THR A 211 -21.16 -12.95 1.11
C THR A 211 -22.57 -12.61 1.60
N ARG A 212 -22.84 -11.38 2.03
CA ARG A 212 -24.20 -10.95 2.43
C ARG A 212 -25.22 -11.03 1.29
N GLN A 213 -24.77 -10.91 0.04
CA GLN A 213 -25.61 -11.12 -1.14
C GLN A 213 -25.80 -12.60 -1.51
N GLY A 214 -25.30 -13.52 -0.67
CA GLY A 214 -25.43 -14.96 -0.87
C GLY A 214 -24.47 -15.53 -1.91
N MET A 215 -23.43 -14.80 -2.31
CA MET A 215 -22.43 -15.32 -3.24
C MET A 215 -21.57 -16.38 -2.55
N PRO A 216 -21.43 -17.58 -3.14
CA PRO A 216 -20.58 -18.63 -2.59
C PRO A 216 -19.10 -18.22 -2.69
N LYS A 217 -18.29 -18.56 -1.67
CA LYS A 217 -16.84 -18.32 -1.67
C LYS A 217 -16.10 -19.32 -2.56
N ASP A 218 -16.30 -19.18 -3.85
CA ASP A 218 -15.71 -19.99 -4.90
C ASP A 218 -14.62 -19.28 -5.69
N GLY A 219 -14.15 -19.91 -6.77
CA GLY A 219 -13.11 -19.36 -7.61
C GLY A 219 -13.49 -18.02 -8.25
N GLU A 220 -14.74 -17.86 -8.70
CA GLU A 220 -15.23 -16.60 -9.27
C GLU A 220 -15.30 -15.51 -8.18
N PHE A 221 -15.80 -15.85 -6.98
CA PHE A 221 -15.79 -14.95 -5.82
C PHE A 221 -14.38 -14.48 -5.46
N PHE A 222 -13.43 -15.41 -5.34
CA PHE A 222 -12.07 -15.08 -4.94
C PHE A 222 -11.36 -14.23 -5.99
N ALA A 223 -11.54 -14.56 -7.28
CA ALA A 223 -11.01 -13.78 -8.38
C ALA A 223 -11.53 -12.33 -8.36
N GLU A 224 -12.83 -12.15 -8.11
CA GLU A 224 -13.43 -10.81 -8.07
C GLU A 224 -12.97 -10.01 -6.86
N VAL A 225 -12.93 -10.62 -5.66
CA VAL A 225 -12.41 -9.96 -4.45
C VAL A 225 -10.96 -9.52 -4.64
N LEU A 226 -10.11 -10.36 -5.23
CA LEU A 226 -8.72 -10.00 -5.53
C LEU A 226 -8.64 -8.85 -6.54
N LYS A 227 -9.43 -8.90 -7.60
CA LYS A 227 -9.47 -7.87 -8.65
C LYS A 227 -9.91 -6.52 -8.07
N ASP A 228 -11.05 -6.48 -7.38
CA ASP A 228 -11.60 -5.24 -6.83
C ASP A 228 -10.72 -4.69 -5.69
N SER A 229 -10.02 -5.54 -4.92
CA SER A 229 -9.05 -5.07 -3.90
C SER A 229 -7.85 -4.30 -4.47
N ARG A 230 -7.51 -4.54 -5.75
CA ARG A 230 -6.38 -3.89 -6.43
C ARG A 230 -6.78 -2.54 -7.04
N MET A 231 -8.06 -2.23 -7.09
CA MET A 231 -8.57 -0.94 -7.54
C MET A 231 -8.17 0.13 -6.52
N HIS A 232 -7.72 1.31 -6.97
CA HIS A 232 -7.32 2.45 -6.12
C HIS A 232 -6.17 2.16 -5.15
N GLY A 233 -4.95 2.10 -5.69
CA GLY A 233 -3.71 2.20 -4.95
C GLY A 233 -2.61 2.72 -5.88
N GLY A 234 -1.75 3.62 -5.39
CA GLY A 234 -0.67 4.17 -6.22
C GLY A 234 -0.38 5.65 -6.07
N PRO A 235 -1.34 6.56 -5.77
CA PRO A 235 -1.04 8.00 -5.69
C PRO A 235 0.10 8.32 -4.72
N ARG A 236 0.09 7.72 -3.52
CA ARG A 236 1.20 7.85 -2.55
C ARG A 236 2.52 7.32 -3.08
N MET A 237 2.49 6.16 -3.73
CA MET A 237 3.68 5.55 -4.32
C MET A 237 4.27 6.42 -5.43
N ALA A 238 3.42 6.94 -6.33
CA ALA A 238 3.83 7.85 -7.40
C ALA A 238 4.38 9.16 -6.85
N ALA A 239 3.70 9.77 -5.88
CA ALA A 239 4.15 10.99 -5.22
C ALA A 239 5.49 10.79 -4.49
N MET A 240 5.66 9.66 -3.80
CA MET A 240 6.90 9.35 -3.09
C MET A 240 8.05 9.07 -4.07
N TYR A 241 7.78 8.37 -5.17
CA TYR A 241 8.76 8.20 -6.24
C TYR A 241 9.22 9.54 -6.80
N GLN A 242 8.28 10.43 -7.13
CA GLN A 242 8.58 11.77 -7.65
C GLN A 242 9.42 12.58 -6.64
N MET A 243 8.98 12.65 -5.38
CA MET A 243 9.70 13.32 -4.29
C MET A 243 11.15 12.84 -4.20
N CYS A 244 11.37 11.52 -4.25
CA CYS A 244 12.71 10.95 -4.19
C CYS A 244 13.55 11.23 -5.44
N GLN A 245 12.94 11.27 -6.63
CA GLN A 245 13.65 11.62 -7.87
C GLN A 245 14.05 13.09 -7.90
N ASP A 246 13.15 14.00 -7.49
CA ASP A 246 13.42 15.44 -7.41
C ASP A 246 14.62 15.75 -6.51
N GLN A 247 14.78 14.99 -5.42
CA GLN A 247 15.82 15.19 -4.41
C GLN A 247 17.04 14.27 -4.59
N ARG A 248 17.14 13.52 -5.70
CA ARG A 248 18.18 12.50 -5.89
C ARG A 248 19.62 13.03 -5.79
N SER A 249 19.84 14.30 -6.10
CA SER A 249 21.18 14.92 -6.06
C SER A 249 21.65 15.28 -4.65
N ASP A 250 20.74 15.32 -3.67
CA ASP A 250 21.10 15.51 -2.26
C ASP A 250 21.43 14.14 -1.62
N PRO A 251 22.66 13.94 -1.10
CA PRO A 251 23.06 12.65 -0.53
C PRO A 251 22.21 12.16 0.66
N ASN A 252 21.66 13.08 1.47
CA ASN A 252 20.82 12.70 2.60
C ASN A 252 19.46 12.17 2.12
N TRP A 253 18.89 12.83 1.12
CA TRP A 253 17.66 12.38 0.46
C TRP A 253 17.88 11.07 -0.27
N GLN A 254 18.97 10.95 -1.03
CA GLN A 254 19.34 9.71 -1.70
C GLN A 254 19.43 8.54 -0.71
N GLY A 255 20.18 8.71 0.38
CA GLY A 255 20.32 7.68 1.41
C GLY A 255 19.00 7.33 2.08
N THR A 256 18.16 8.33 2.37
CA THR A 256 16.86 8.14 3.01
C THR A 256 15.86 7.43 2.09
N CYS A 257 15.77 7.84 0.83
CA CYS A 257 14.91 7.22 -0.19
C CYS A 257 15.36 5.79 -0.52
N LEU A 258 16.67 5.54 -0.60
CA LEU A 258 17.21 4.19 -0.72
C LEU A 258 16.79 3.33 0.49
N GLY A 259 17.02 3.83 1.70
CA GLY A 259 16.61 3.17 2.95
C GLY A 259 15.11 2.85 2.96
N ARG A 260 14.28 3.76 2.47
CA ARG A 260 12.82 3.57 2.42
C ARG A 260 12.44 2.49 1.45
N GLY A 261 12.99 2.53 0.24
CA GLY A 261 12.77 1.50 -0.79
C GLY A 261 13.15 0.10 -0.28
N LEU A 262 14.31 -0.03 0.36
CA LEU A 262 14.77 -1.31 0.94
C LEU A 262 13.86 -1.80 2.07
N THR A 263 13.45 -0.89 2.96
CA THR A 263 12.57 -1.20 4.08
C THR A 263 11.21 -1.69 3.57
N MET A 264 10.58 -0.93 2.68
CA MET A 264 9.30 -1.28 2.06
C MET A 264 9.40 -2.61 1.28
N SER A 265 10.52 -2.86 0.58
CA SER A 265 10.72 -4.14 -0.13
C SER A 265 10.75 -5.37 0.77
N ARG A 266 11.14 -5.19 2.04
CA ARG A 266 11.26 -6.27 3.03
C ARG A 266 10.02 -6.41 3.91
N ASN A 267 9.43 -5.29 4.33
CA ASN A 267 8.44 -5.26 5.40
C ASN A 267 7.00 -4.94 4.93
N ALA A 268 6.79 -4.69 3.64
CA ALA A 268 5.44 -4.38 3.18
C ALA A 268 4.55 -5.63 3.14
N ALA A 269 3.29 -5.48 3.56
CA ALA A 269 2.35 -6.58 3.66
C ALA A 269 1.93 -7.15 2.28
N SER A 270 1.85 -6.29 1.26
CA SER A 270 1.46 -6.67 -0.11
C SER A 270 2.66 -6.86 -1.03
N ALA A 271 2.57 -7.79 -1.99
CA ALA A 271 3.62 -8.00 -2.99
C ALA A 271 3.85 -6.75 -3.87
N VAL A 272 2.78 -6.03 -4.21
CA VAL A 272 2.85 -4.78 -5.01
C VAL A 272 3.71 -3.73 -4.31
N SER A 273 3.51 -3.54 -2.99
CA SER A 273 4.33 -2.60 -2.22
C SER A 273 5.79 -3.06 -2.08
N GLN A 274 6.02 -4.37 -1.96
CA GLN A 274 7.39 -4.90 -1.91
C GLN A 274 8.14 -4.67 -3.23
N ASP A 275 7.45 -4.86 -4.37
CA ASP A 275 7.98 -4.61 -5.70
C ASP A 275 8.22 -3.12 -5.95
N PHE A 276 7.28 -2.26 -5.54
CA PHE A 276 7.46 -0.81 -5.59
C PHE A 276 8.70 -0.38 -4.76
N GLY A 277 8.84 -0.87 -3.53
CA GLY A 277 9.98 -0.54 -2.67
C GLY A 277 11.32 -0.92 -3.30
N TYR A 278 11.40 -2.12 -3.91
CA TYR A 278 12.57 -2.53 -4.67
C TYR A 278 12.83 -1.59 -5.86
N GLY A 279 11.80 -1.26 -6.64
CA GLY A 279 11.90 -0.32 -7.76
C GLY A 279 12.41 1.06 -7.34
N LEU A 280 11.90 1.59 -6.22
CA LEU A 280 12.35 2.85 -5.65
C LEU A 280 13.84 2.79 -5.29
N ALA A 281 14.27 1.76 -4.54
CA ALA A 281 15.68 1.59 -4.15
C ALA A 281 16.61 1.53 -5.38
N MET A 282 16.24 0.75 -6.39
CA MET A 282 17.01 0.60 -7.62
C MET A 282 17.09 1.91 -8.43
N SER A 283 16.08 2.78 -8.34
CA SER A 283 16.05 4.04 -9.07
C SER A 283 16.91 5.16 -8.45
N ILE A 284 17.30 5.01 -7.18
CA ILE A 284 18.00 6.05 -6.40
C ILE A 284 19.50 5.74 -6.23
N VAL A 285 19.88 4.46 -6.21
CA VAL A 285 21.28 4.04 -6.00
C VAL A 285 22.21 4.48 -7.13
N ASP A 286 23.43 4.89 -6.79
CA ASP A 286 24.46 5.31 -7.75
C ASP A 286 25.05 4.15 -8.56
N ASP A 287 25.20 2.99 -7.92
CA ASP A 287 25.63 1.74 -8.55
C ASP A 287 24.53 0.67 -8.43
N PRO A 288 23.60 0.63 -9.41
CA PRO A 288 22.56 -0.37 -9.45
C PRO A 288 23.10 -1.80 -9.47
N ASN A 289 24.28 -2.05 -10.06
CA ASN A 289 24.83 -3.39 -10.16
C ASN A 289 25.29 -3.91 -8.80
N LYS A 290 25.91 -3.05 -7.99
CA LYS A 290 26.30 -3.39 -6.62
C LYS A 290 25.09 -3.75 -5.76
N LEU A 291 24.07 -2.88 -5.75
CA LEU A 291 22.85 -3.16 -5.00
C LEU A 291 22.14 -4.40 -5.54
N HIS A 292 22.07 -4.57 -6.85
CA HIS A 292 21.49 -5.75 -7.48
C HIS A 292 22.17 -7.03 -6.97
N ASN A 293 23.50 -7.07 -6.90
CA ASN A 293 24.20 -8.24 -6.38
C ASN A 293 23.90 -8.52 -4.90
N GLU A 294 23.61 -7.50 -4.09
CA GLU A 294 23.35 -7.63 -2.66
C GLU A 294 21.90 -8.05 -2.34
N ILE A 295 20.89 -7.54 -3.07
CA ILE A 295 19.47 -7.75 -2.73
C ILE A 295 18.64 -8.38 -3.85
N ALA A 296 19.12 -8.44 -5.09
CA ALA A 296 18.30 -8.92 -6.19
C ALA A 296 18.06 -10.42 -6.13
N LEU A 297 18.98 -11.21 -5.58
CA LEU A 297 18.74 -12.65 -5.41
C LEU A 297 17.56 -12.91 -4.47
N GLU A 298 17.53 -12.24 -3.31
CA GLU A 298 16.44 -12.34 -2.33
C GLU A 298 15.12 -11.89 -2.95
N HIS A 299 15.13 -10.75 -3.64
CA HIS A 299 13.94 -10.20 -4.28
C HIS A 299 13.46 -11.05 -5.48
N GLN A 300 14.36 -11.58 -6.29
CA GLN A 300 14.03 -12.51 -7.39
C GLN A 300 13.46 -13.81 -6.86
N GLN A 301 14.01 -14.36 -5.77
CA GLN A 301 13.44 -15.53 -5.10
C GLN A 301 12.02 -15.24 -4.61
N ARG A 302 11.79 -14.12 -3.93
CA ARG A 302 10.43 -13.70 -3.52
C ARG A 302 9.48 -13.57 -4.70
N ARG A 303 9.88 -12.92 -5.79
CA ARG A 303 9.06 -12.78 -7.01
C ARG A 303 8.77 -14.13 -7.67
N ASN A 304 9.74 -15.03 -7.71
CA ASN A 304 9.56 -16.38 -8.25
C ASN A 304 8.59 -17.19 -7.38
N THR A 305 8.72 -17.11 -6.06
CA THR A 305 7.78 -17.74 -5.11
C THR A 305 6.38 -17.18 -5.31
N TYR A 306 6.21 -15.86 -5.31
CA TYR A 306 4.91 -15.22 -5.47
C TYR A 306 4.26 -15.52 -6.81
N SER A 307 4.99 -15.45 -7.93
CA SER A 307 4.47 -15.82 -9.25
C SER A 307 4.15 -17.32 -9.36
N GLY A 308 4.89 -18.17 -8.65
CA GLY A 308 4.54 -19.58 -8.45
C GLY A 308 3.21 -19.74 -7.74
N LEU A 309 3.02 -19.08 -6.59
CA LEU A 309 1.79 -19.09 -5.82
C LEU A 309 0.61 -18.55 -6.62
N GLN A 310 0.78 -17.45 -7.37
CA GLN A 310 -0.28 -16.88 -8.20
C GLN A 310 -0.75 -17.83 -9.29
N ARG A 311 0.18 -18.45 -10.05
CA ARG A 311 -0.19 -19.43 -11.09
C ARG A 311 -0.89 -20.65 -10.51
N GLU A 312 -0.46 -21.11 -9.34
CA GLU A 312 -1.10 -22.22 -8.68
C GLU A 312 -2.49 -21.83 -8.15
N MET A 313 -2.65 -20.62 -7.62
CA MET A 313 -3.97 -20.09 -7.26
C MET A 313 -4.88 -19.96 -8.47
N GLU A 314 -4.39 -19.45 -9.61
CA GLU A 314 -5.16 -19.38 -10.88
C GLU A 314 -5.64 -20.77 -11.31
N ARG A 315 -4.79 -21.80 -11.18
CA ARG A 315 -5.16 -23.19 -11.46
C ARG A 315 -6.23 -23.70 -10.50
N VAL A 316 -6.09 -23.40 -9.20
CA VAL A 316 -7.00 -23.86 -8.15
C VAL A 316 -8.37 -23.17 -8.24
N ILE A 317 -8.43 -21.85 -8.46
CA ILE A 317 -9.70 -21.12 -8.61
C ILE A 317 -10.41 -21.43 -9.94
N ALA A 318 -9.69 -21.95 -10.93
CA ALA A 318 -10.29 -22.45 -12.16
C ALA A 318 -11.02 -23.79 -12.00
N ASP A 319 -10.80 -24.51 -10.88
CA ASP A 319 -11.57 -25.71 -10.55
C ASP A 319 -12.99 -25.31 -10.10
N PRO A 320 -14.05 -25.71 -10.83
CA PRO A 320 -15.43 -25.37 -10.48
C PRO A 320 -15.88 -25.93 -9.14
N GLN A 321 -15.19 -26.94 -8.60
CA GLN A 321 -15.48 -27.50 -7.28
C GLN A 321 -14.80 -26.75 -6.14
N TRP A 322 -13.75 -25.97 -6.41
CA TRP A 322 -13.00 -25.32 -5.34
C TRP A 322 -13.87 -24.33 -4.56
N ARG A 323 -14.03 -24.57 -3.27
CA ARG A 323 -14.70 -23.67 -2.32
C ARG A 323 -13.85 -23.48 -1.07
N ILE A 324 -13.98 -22.32 -0.45
CA ILE A 324 -13.42 -22.06 0.88
C ILE A 324 -14.54 -21.77 1.88
N SER A 325 -14.37 -22.27 3.09
CA SER A 325 -15.24 -21.95 4.23
C SER A 325 -14.99 -20.54 4.76
N ASP A 326 -15.94 -20.02 5.55
CA ASP A 326 -15.76 -18.76 6.29
C ASP A 326 -14.54 -18.82 7.23
N GLN A 327 -14.28 -19.97 7.85
CA GLN A 327 -13.11 -20.16 8.71
C GLN A 327 -11.81 -20.06 7.91
N GLN A 328 -11.73 -20.67 6.73
CA GLN A 328 -10.56 -20.57 5.86
C GLN A 328 -10.36 -19.13 5.38
N TRP A 329 -11.44 -18.41 5.06
CA TRP A 329 -11.37 -16.99 4.69
C TRP A 329 -10.82 -16.14 5.83
N GLN A 330 -11.36 -16.29 7.04
CA GLN A 330 -10.89 -15.51 8.20
C GLN A 330 -9.42 -15.81 8.53
N GLN A 331 -9.00 -17.07 8.45
CA GLN A 331 -7.60 -17.44 8.64
C GLN A 331 -6.68 -16.85 7.56
N PHE A 332 -7.15 -16.80 6.30
CA PHE A 332 -6.44 -16.13 5.21
C PHE A 332 -6.23 -14.63 5.50
N ILE A 333 -7.29 -13.93 5.93
CA ILE A 333 -7.21 -12.51 6.27
C ILE A 333 -6.28 -12.26 7.47
N GLU A 334 -6.35 -13.10 8.50
CA GLU A 334 -5.46 -13.02 9.65
C GLU A 334 -3.99 -13.18 9.24
N ILE A 335 -3.68 -14.22 8.47
CA ILE A 335 -2.31 -14.46 7.97
C ILE A 335 -1.84 -13.31 7.09
N TYR A 336 -2.71 -12.74 6.24
CA TYR A 336 -2.34 -11.56 5.46
C TYR A 336 -1.95 -10.42 6.39
N SER A 337 -2.82 -10.06 7.35
CA SER A 337 -2.57 -8.92 8.24
C SER A 337 -1.29 -9.05 9.06
N GLN A 338 -0.91 -10.27 9.46
CA GLN A 338 0.24 -10.52 10.33
C GLN A 338 1.54 -10.85 9.58
N GLN A 339 1.45 -11.56 8.45
CA GLN A 339 2.58 -12.19 7.75
C GLN A 339 2.67 -11.80 6.27
N GLY A 340 1.67 -11.11 5.73
CA GLY A 340 1.63 -10.61 4.37
C GLY A 340 0.99 -11.55 3.34
N GLU A 341 0.80 -11.02 2.14
CA GLU A 341 0.06 -11.64 1.03
C GLU A 341 0.62 -13.01 0.63
N GLN A 342 1.96 -13.16 0.59
CA GLN A 342 2.59 -14.42 0.17
C GLN A 342 2.27 -15.58 1.13
N ALA A 343 2.34 -15.34 2.44
CA ALA A 343 2.02 -16.32 3.46
C ALA A 343 0.54 -16.71 3.40
N ALA A 344 -0.33 -15.72 3.19
CA ALA A 344 -1.77 -15.93 3.09
C ALA A 344 -2.15 -16.80 1.88
N LEU A 345 -1.56 -16.53 0.71
CA LEU A 345 -1.76 -17.37 -0.49
C LEU A 345 -1.21 -18.79 -0.30
N SER A 346 -0.04 -18.93 0.32
CA SER A 346 0.52 -20.24 0.64
C SER A 346 -0.40 -21.05 1.57
N TYR A 347 -1.01 -20.40 2.56
CA TYR A 347 -2.00 -21.04 3.43
C TYR A 347 -3.20 -21.57 2.65
N LEU A 348 -3.79 -20.76 1.76
CA LEU A 348 -4.95 -21.20 0.97
C LEU A 348 -4.63 -22.44 0.13
N LEU A 349 -3.48 -22.45 -0.54
CA LEU A 349 -3.04 -23.59 -1.34
C LEU A 349 -2.80 -24.86 -0.53
N GLN A 350 -2.29 -24.72 0.70
CA GLN A 350 -2.02 -25.86 1.59
C GLN A 350 -3.28 -26.39 2.28
N SER A 351 -4.22 -25.50 2.59
CA SER A 351 -5.44 -25.85 3.32
C SER A 351 -6.43 -26.67 2.49
N GLY A 352 -6.29 -26.67 1.16
CA GLY A 352 -7.17 -27.37 0.22
C GLY A 352 -8.59 -26.78 0.25
N GLY A 353 -9.00 -26.09 -0.82
CA GLY A 353 -10.44 -25.87 -0.99
C GLY A 353 -11.11 -27.21 -1.30
N HIS A 354 -12.29 -27.44 -0.75
CA HIS A 354 -13.08 -28.65 -0.96
C HIS A 354 -14.06 -28.47 -2.10
#